data_AF-A9UTV0-F1
#
_entry.id   AF-A9UTV0-F1
#
_cell.length_a   1.000
_cell.length_b   1.000
_cell.length_c   1.000
_cell.angle_alpha   90.00
_cell.angle_beta   90.00
_cell.angle_gamma   90.00
#
_symmetry.space_group_name_H-M   'P 1'
#
loop_
_entity.id
_entity.type
_entity.pdbx_description
1 polymer ?
#
loop_
_entity_poly.entity_id
_entity_poly.type
_entity_poly.pdbx_seq_one_letter_code
_entity_poly.pdbx_strand_id
1 'polypeptide(L)'
;GLVLGAAFSANLTTGISTTIAIVLHELPHELGDFAVLIESGWTVKRALLANFLSSLTAFIGLFIGLAVAGSTFESQQWVLSAAAGIFLYIALSDIVPELMSLLVHSKNFVLSLALATGGMWVSIGIMIVLAKYEDDIAV
;
A
#
# COMPACT_ATOMS: atom_id res chain seq x y z
N GLY A 1 -2.26 3.47 -7.88
CA GLY A 1 -2.45 4.17 -9.17
C GLY A 1 -1.15 4.42 -9.91
N LEU A 2 -0.38 5.45 -9.52
CA LEU A 2 0.87 5.86 -10.18
C LEU A 2 1.88 4.72 -10.39
N VAL A 3 2.12 3.93 -9.34
CA VAL A 3 3.05 2.78 -9.38
C VAL A 3 2.60 1.72 -10.39
N LEU A 4 1.29 1.44 -10.48
CA LEU A 4 0.76 0.55 -11.54
C LEU A 4 1.09 1.11 -12.93
N GLY A 5 0.89 2.41 -13.14
CA GLY A 5 1.13 3.04 -14.44
C GLY A 5 2.58 2.95 -14.86
N ALA A 6 3.50 3.15 -13.91
CA ALA A 6 4.93 2.96 -14.11
C ALA A 6 5.33 1.50 -14.35
N ALA A 7 4.68 0.54 -13.68
CA ALA A 7 4.95 -0.89 -13.89
C ALA A 7 4.48 -1.37 -15.26
N PHE A 8 3.27 -0.96 -15.70
CA PHE A 8 2.75 -1.30 -17.02
C PHE A 8 3.48 -0.58 -18.16
N SER A 9 4.08 0.59 -17.92
CA SER A 9 4.92 1.24 -18.93
C SER A 9 6.25 0.52 -19.14
N ALA A 10 6.74 -0.22 -18.15
CA ALA A 10 7.97 -1.00 -18.27
C ALA A 10 7.75 -2.27 -19.11
N ASN A 11 6.86 -3.18 -18.69
CA ASN A 11 6.43 -4.34 -19.47
C ASN A 11 5.16 -4.97 -18.85
N LEU A 12 4.51 -5.86 -19.61
CA LEU A 12 3.25 -6.50 -19.21
C LEU A 12 3.42 -7.42 -18.00
N THR A 13 4.50 -8.20 -17.93
CA THR A 13 4.77 -9.16 -16.84
C THR A 13 4.92 -8.44 -15.50
N THR A 14 5.77 -7.41 -15.45
CA THR A 14 5.97 -6.54 -14.29
C THR A 14 4.68 -5.81 -13.91
N GLY A 15 3.91 -5.32 -14.89
CA GLY A 15 2.61 -4.70 -14.65
C GLY A 15 1.60 -5.64 -13.97
N ILE A 16 1.46 -6.87 -14.47
CA ILE A 16 0.57 -7.89 -13.89
C ILE A 16 1.04 -8.28 -12.48
N SER A 17 2.33 -8.57 -12.31
CA SER A 17 2.92 -8.93 -11.02
C SER A 17 2.69 -7.83 -9.97
N THR A 18 2.98 -6.58 -10.34
CA THR A 18 2.79 -5.40 -9.46
C THR A 18 1.31 -5.20 -9.11
N THR A 19 0.40 -5.46 -10.05
CA THR A 19 -1.05 -5.37 -9.79
C THR A 19 -1.49 -6.39 -8.76
N ILE A 20 -1.06 -7.65 -8.88
CA ILE A 20 -1.39 -8.70 -7.92
C ILE A 20 -0.84 -8.33 -6.53
N ALA A 21 0.42 -7.89 -6.47
CA ALA A 21 1.04 -7.47 -5.23
C ALA A 21 0.28 -6.32 -4.54
N ILE A 22 -0.17 -5.33 -5.32
CA ILE A 22 -0.93 -4.19 -4.81
C ILE A 22 -2.32 -4.63 -4.33
N VAL A 23 -3.04 -5.43 -5.11
CA VAL A 23 -4.36 -5.95 -4.70
C VAL A 23 -4.27 -6.70 -3.37
N LEU A 24 -3.21 -7.49 -3.15
CA LEU A 24 -3.04 -8.25 -1.92
C LEU A 24 -2.81 -7.39 -0.67
N HIS A 25 -2.18 -6.22 -0.78
CA HIS A 25 -2.01 -5.32 0.37
C HIS A 25 -3.12 -4.27 0.51
N GLU A 26 -3.78 -3.90 -0.59
CA GLU A 26 -4.82 -2.88 -0.60
C GLU A 26 -6.16 -3.45 -0.13
N LEU A 27 -6.44 -4.73 -0.41
CA LEU A 27 -7.66 -5.38 0.03
C LEU A 27 -7.80 -5.41 1.57
N PRO A 28 -6.78 -5.77 2.36
CA PRO A 28 -6.80 -5.57 3.81
C PRO A 28 -6.97 -4.11 4.24
N HIS A 29 -6.34 -3.18 3.53
CA HIS A 29 -6.41 -1.74 3.83
C HIS A 29 -7.85 -1.20 3.64
N GLU A 30 -8.46 -1.45 2.48
CA GLU A 30 -9.83 -1.01 2.18
C GLU A 30 -10.87 -1.68 3.10
N LEU A 31 -10.63 -2.93 3.54
CA LEU A 31 -11.46 -3.59 4.55
C LEU A 31 -11.34 -2.92 5.92
N GLY A 32 -10.14 -2.42 6.28
CA GLY A 32 -9.91 -1.60 7.46
C GLY A 32 -10.68 -0.28 7.40
N ASP A 33 -10.55 0.45 6.29
CA ASP A 33 -11.27 1.71 6.05
C ASP A 33 -12.79 1.49 6.13
N PHE A 34 -13.27 0.39 5.53
CA PHE A 34 -14.68 0.00 5.62
C PHE A 34 -15.10 -0.23 7.08
N ALA A 35 -14.30 -0.94 7.87
CA ALA A 35 -14.61 -1.19 9.28
C ALA A 35 -14.70 0.11 10.10
N VAL A 36 -13.76 1.04 9.89
CA VAL A 36 -13.76 2.36 10.55
C VAL A 36 -15.00 3.17 10.15
N LEU A 37 -15.40 3.16 8.88
CA LEU A 37 -16.62 3.84 8.43
C LEU A 37 -17.88 3.27 9.10
N ILE A 38 -17.97 1.95 9.24
CA ILE A 38 -19.09 1.31 9.95
C ILE A 38 -19.10 1.70 11.44
N GLU A 39 -17.94 1.68 12.12
CA GLU A 39 -17.83 2.12 13.51
C GLU A 39 -18.20 3.60 13.70
N SER A 40 -17.92 4.44 12.71
CA SER A 40 -18.33 5.85 12.70
C SER A 40 -19.84 6.08 12.47
N GLY A 41 -20.62 5.01 12.32
CA GLY A 41 -22.09 5.05 12.19
C GLY A 41 -22.60 5.11 10.74
N TRP A 42 -21.75 4.86 9.75
CA TRP A 42 -22.21 4.79 8.36
C TRP A 42 -22.98 3.50 8.09
N THR A 43 -23.96 3.57 7.19
CA THR A 43 -24.61 2.35 6.70
C THR A 43 -23.69 1.60 5.73
N VAL A 44 -23.79 0.26 5.71
CA VAL A 44 -22.99 -0.61 4.83
C VAL A 44 -22.95 -0.11 3.38
N LYS A 45 -24.10 0.28 2.83
CA LYS A 45 -24.17 0.79 1.46
C LYS A 45 -23.38 2.09 1.26
N ARG A 46 -23.41 3.01 2.23
CA ARG A 46 -22.68 4.28 2.14
C ARG A 46 -21.18 4.05 2.27
N ALA A 47 -20.76 3.20 3.19
CA ALA A 47 -19.34 2.87 3.39
C ALA A 47 -18.75 2.18 2.15
N LEU A 48 -19.46 1.21 1.56
CA LEU A 48 -19.03 0.57 0.31
C LEU A 48 -18.94 1.56 -0.87
N LEU A 49 -19.93 2.46 -1.01
CA LEU A 49 -19.95 3.44 -2.10
C LEU A 49 -18.81 4.46 -1.93
N ALA A 50 -18.53 4.90 -0.70
CA ALA A 50 -17.41 5.79 -0.41
C ALA A 50 -16.06 5.16 -0.73
N ASN A 51 -15.82 3.92 -0.28
CA ASN A 51 -14.59 3.20 -0.62
C ASN A 51 -14.45 3.05 -2.14
N PHE A 52 -15.50 2.59 -2.82
CA PHE A 52 -15.49 2.44 -4.27
C PHE A 52 -15.15 3.75 -5.01
N LEU A 53 -15.80 4.86 -4.65
CA LEU A 53 -15.51 6.17 -5.25
C LEU A 53 -14.08 6.64 -4.96
N SER A 54 -13.56 6.35 -3.77
CA SER A 54 -12.16 6.63 -3.42
C SER A 54 -11.21 5.83 -4.31
N SER A 55 -11.43 4.51 -4.45
CA SER A 55 -10.59 3.64 -5.27
C SER A 55 -10.59 4.03 -6.75
N LEU A 56 -11.65 4.69 -7.25
CA LEU A 56 -11.68 5.24 -8.61
C LEU A 56 -10.59 6.29 -8.87
N THR A 57 -10.14 7.02 -7.84
CA THR A 57 -9.04 7.98 -7.96
C THR A 57 -7.72 7.29 -8.34
N ALA A 58 -7.58 5.99 -8.05
CA ALA A 58 -6.41 5.21 -8.43
C ALA A 58 -6.24 5.14 -9.97
N PHE A 59 -7.33 5.19 -10.74
CA PHE A 59 -7.27 5.25 -12.21
C PHE A 59 -6.66 6.56 -12.70
N ILE A 60 -6.95 7.68 -12.04
CA ILE A 60 -6.32 8.97 -12.37
C ILE A 60 -4.81 8.84 -12.18
N GLY A 61 -4.37 8.28 -11.05
CA GLY A 61 -2.97 7.99 -10.80
C GLY A 61 -2.35 7.04 -11.83
N LEU A 62 -3.09 6.00 -12.27
CA LEU A 62 -2.65 5.06 -13.31
C LEU A 62 -2.36 5.77 -14.63
N PHE A 63 -3.28 6.60 -15.12
CA PHE A 63 -3.11 7.33 -16.38
C PHE A 63 -1.96 8.34 -16.31
N ILE A 64 -1.82 9.05 -15.19
CA ILE A 64 -0.67 9.94 -14.96
C ILE A 64 0.63 9.12 -14.96
N GLY A 65 0.64 7.97 -14.29
CA GLY A 65 1.79 7.07 -14.24
C GLY A 65 2.22 6.60 -15.62
N LEU A 66 1.27 6.13 -16.44
CA LEU A 66 1.52 5.75 -17.84
C LEU A 66 2.09 6.91 -18.67
N ALA A 67 1.50 8.10 -18.55
CA ALA A 67 1.93 9.27 -19.32
C ALA A 67 3.33 9.77 -18.94
N VAL A 68 3.67 9.74 -17.65
CA VAL A 68 4.95 10.26 -17.13
C VAL A 68 6.05 9.21 -17.19
N ALA A 69 5.80 7.99 -16.73
CA ALA A 69 6.82 6.94 -16.63
C ALA A 69 7.17 6.29 -17.98
N GLY A 70 6.32 6.42 -19.00
CA GLY A 70 6.61 5.93 -20.36
C GLY A 70 7.61 6.78 -21.14
N SER A 71 8.08 7.91 -20.58
CA SER A 71 8.91 8.88 -21.32
C SER A 71 10.42 8.60 -21.21
N THR A 72 10.95 8.22 -20.03
CA THR A 72 12.36 7.85 -19.82
C THR A 72 12.53 6.91 -18.62
N PHE A 73 13.65 6.18 -18.55
CA PHE A 73 13.98 5.38 -17.36
C PHE A 73 14.10 6.25 -16.09
N GLU A 74 14.62 7.47 -16.23
CA GLU A 74 14.71 8.41 -15.09
C GLU A 74 13.34 8.83 -14.56
N SER A 75 12.34 9.05 -15.43
CA SER A 75 11.00 9.44 -14.97
C SER A 75 10.34 8.33 -14.16
N GLN A 76 10.58 7.06 -14.52
CA GLN A 76 10.14 5.91 -13.71
C GLN A 76 10.76 5.92 -12.31
N GLN A 77 12.07 6.19 -12.19
CA GLN A 77 12.74 6.28 -10.89
C GLN A 77 12.19 7.41 -10.02
N TRP A 78 11.89 8.58 -10.62
CA TRP A 78 11.27 9.70 -9.91
C TRP A 78 9.86 9.35 -9.41
N VAL A 79 9.05 8.68 -10.22
CA VAL A 79 7.70 8.23 -9.82
C VAL A 79 7.78 7.23 -8.65
N LEU A 80 8.69 6.26 -8.71
CA LEU A 80 8.88 5.29 -7.63
C LEU A 80 9.41 5.95 -6.35
N SER A 81 10.34 6.90 -6.47
CA SER A 81 10.88 7.64 -5.32
C SER A 81 9.80 8.50 -4.65
N ALA A 82 8.96 9.17 -5.45
CA ALA A 82 7.82 9.92 -4.95
C ALA A 82 6.80 9.01 -4.25
N ALA A 83 6.50 7.84 -4.84
CA ALA A 83 5.60 6.86 -4.23
C ALA A 83 6.13 6.34 -2.89
N ALA A 84 7.43 6.02 -2.80
CA ALA A 84 8.07 5.63 -1.56
C ALA A 84 7.98 6.73 -0.48
N GLY A 85 8.17 8.00 -0.87
CA GLY A 85 8.01 9.14 0.02
C GLY A 85 6.59 9.32 0.56
N ILE A 86 5.58 9.13 -0.29
CA ILE A 86 4.17 9.21 0.12
C ILE A 86 3.81 8.06 1.08
N PHE A 87 4.24 6.83 0.79
CA PHE A 87 4.01 5.72 1.72
C PHE A 87 4.72 5.92 3.06
N LEU A 88 5.92 6.47 3.05
CA LEU A 88 6.62 6.83 4.28
C LEU A 88 5.84 7.92 5.06
N TYR A 89 5.29 8.92 4.37
CA TYR A 89 4.47 9.96 4.99
C TYR A 89 3.20 9.39 5.62
N ILE A 90 2.46 8.52 4.92
CA ILE A 90 1.24 7.87 5.44
C ILE A 90 1.59 6.98 6.65
N ALA A 91 2.68 6.21 6.55
CA ALA A 91 3.12 5.35 7.65
C ALA A 91 3.42 6.17 8.92
N LEU A 92 4.08 7.32 8.79
CA LEU A 92 4.43 8.17 9.93
C LEU A 92 3.27 9.02 10.45
N SER A 93 2.42 9.54 9.55
CA SER A 93 1.35 10.48 9.92
C SER A 93 0.07 9.78 10.36
N ASP A 94 -0.22 8.59 9.81
CA ASP A 94 -1.50 7.91 10.04
C ASP A 94 -1.29 6.62 10.86
N ILE A 95 -0.41 5.72 10.39
CA ILE A 95 -0.26 4.38 10.98
C ILE A 95 0.42 4.43 12.36
N VAL A 96 1.50 5.23 12.52
CA VAL A 96 2.22 5.33 13.80
C VAL A 96 1.33 5.88 14.92
N PRO A 97 0.59 7.00 14.75
CA PRO A 97 -0.32 7.49 15.78
C PRO A 97 -1.41 6.48 16.16
N GLU A 98 -2.02 5.82 15.18
CA GLU A 98 -3.05 4.81 15.42
C GLU A 98 -2.48 3.61 16.20
N LEU A 99 -1.29 3.13 15.81
CA LEU A 99 -0.59 2.08 16.54
C LEU A 99 -0.30 2.49 17.99
N MET A 100 0.14 3.73 18.22
CA MET A 100 0.37 4.23 19.59
C MET A 100 -0.92 4.28 20.41
N SER A 101 -2.03 4.71 19.81
CA SER A 101 -3.35 4.68 20.46
C SER A 101 -3.75 3.27 20.90
N LEU A 102 -3.57 2.28 20.01
CA LEU A 102 -3.85 0.87 20.29
C LEU A 102 -2.94 0.28 21.38
N LEU A 103 -1.66 0.66 21.41
CA LEU A 103 -0.72 0.20 22.44
C LEU A 103 -1.05 0.78 23.81
N VAL A 104 -1.39 2.07 23.90
CA VAL A 104 -1.72 2.74 25.18
C VAL A 104 -2.97 2.13 25.82
N HIS A 105 -3.96 1.75 25.01
CA HIS A 105 -5.20 1.12 25.50
C HIS A 105 -5.12 -0.41 25.64
N SER A 106 -3.98 -1.03 25.31
CA SER A 106 -3.81 -2.47 25.41
C SER A 106 -3.70 -2.94 26.87
N LYS A 107 -4.39 -4.04 27.20
CA LYS A 107 -4.27 -4.71 28.49
C LYS A 107 -2.85 -5.22 28.77
N ASN A 108 -2.12 -5.61 27.73
CA ASN A 108 -0.76 -6.16 27.82
C ASN A 108 0.16 -5.37 26.88
N PHE A 109 0.52 -4.14 27.28
CA PHE A 109 1.38 -3.24 26.51
C PHE A 109 2.62 -3.92 25.92
N VAL A 110 3.36 -4.68 26.74
CA VAL A 110 4.60 -5.35 26.32
C VAL A 110 4.34 -6.40 25.23
N LEU A 111 3.26 -7.18 25.35
CA LEU A 111 2.90 -8.19 24.35
C LEU A 111 2.46 -7.52 23.04
N SER A 112 1.63 -6.48 23.11
CA SER A 112 1.20 -5.75 21.91
C SER A 112 2.37 -5.05 21.21
N LEU A 113 3.31 -4.49 21.97
CA LEU A 113 4.53 -3.89 21.42
C LEU A 113 5.44 -4.97 20.79
N ALA A 114 5.57 -6.14 21.43
CA ALA A 114 6.34 -7.25 20.90
C ALA A 114 5.72 -7.82 19.60
N LEU A 115 4.39 -7.92 19.54
CA LEU A 115 3.67 -8.33 18.33
C LEU A 115 3.80 -7.30 17.20
N ALA A 116 3.69 -6.00 17.51
CA ALA A 116 3.82 -4.94 16.51
C ALA A 116 5.24 -4.87 15.93
N THR A 117 6.25 -4.83 16.78
CA THR A 117 7.66 -4.82 16.35
C THR A 117 8.04 -6.13 15.67
N GLY A 118 7.60 -7.27 16.19
CA GLY A 118 7.79 -8.58 15.58
C GLY A 118 7.18 -8.65 14.18
N GLY A 119 5.96 -8.16 13.99
CA GLY A 119 5.30 -8.07 12.69
C GLY A 119 6.09 -7.21 11.69
N MET A 120 6.63 -6.06 12.12
CA MET A 120 7.49 -5.22 11.29
C MET A 120 8.80 -5.92 10.89
N TRP A 121 9.44 -6.65 11.81
CA TRP A 121 10.66 -7.41 11.47
C TRP A 121 10.38 -8.55 10.50
N VAL A 122 9.24 -9.24 10.67
CA VAL A 122 8.81 -10.30 9.75
C VAL A 122 8.52 -9.72 8.37
N SER A 123 7.83 -8.57 8.26
CA SER A 123 7.54 -7.95 6.97
C SER A 123 8.82 -7.48 6.26
N ILE A 124 9.77 -6.87 6.98
CA ILE A 124 11.10 -6.50 6.46
C ILE A 124 11.85 -7.76 5.99
N GLY A 125 11.82 -8.84 6.76
CA GLY A 125 12.44 -10.11 6.40
C GLY A 125 11.87 -10.69 5.11
N ILE A 126 10.54 -10.70 4.96
CA ILE A 126 9.87 -11.13 3.73
C ILE A 126 10.30 -10.25 2.56
N MET A 127 10.35 -8.92 2.72
CA MET A 127 10.78 -8.01 1.66
C MET A 127 12.23 -8.24 1.23
N ILE A 128 13.15 -8.49 2.17
CA ILE A 128 14.55 -8.82 1.84
C ILE A 128 14.63 -10.14 1.07
N VAL A 129 13.85 -11.15 1.46
CA VAL A 129 13.81 -12.44 0.76
C VAL A 129 13.28 -12.23 -0.67
N LEU A 130 12.19 -11.49 -0.84
CA LEU A 130 11.64 -11.19 -2.17
C LEU A 130 12.64 -10.42 -3.04
N ALA A 131 13.28 -9.38 -2.50
CA ALA A 131 14.28 -8.60 -3.23
C ALA A 131 15.50 -9.45 -3.64
N LYS A 132 15.89 -10.44 -2.82
CA LYS A 132 17.02 -11.32 -3.14
C LYS A 132 16.70 -12.31 -4.26
N TYR A 133 15.46 -12.79 -4.34
CA TYR A 133 15.04 -13.78 -5.33
C TYR A 133 14.28 -13.15 -6.53
N GLU A 134 14.23 -11.82 -6.63
CA GLU A 134 13.52 -11.12 -7.69
C GLU A 134 13.98 -11.56 -9.08
N ASP A 135 15.29 -11.70 -9.28
CA ASP A 135 15.88 -12.13 -10.56
C ASP A 135 15.55 -13.59 -10.93
N ASP A 136 15.31 -14.46 -9.95
CA ASP A 136 14.93 -15.87 -10.17
C ASP A 136 13.42 -16.04 -10.43
N ILE A 137 12.61 -15.04 -10.02
CA ILE A 137 11.14 -15.04 -10.16
C ILE A 137 10.70 -14.29 -11.42
N ALA A 138 11.53 -13.37 -11.93
CA ALA A 138 11.31 -12.65 -13.18
C ALA A 138 11.49 -13.59 -14.39
N VAL A 139 10.42 -14.33 -14.72
CA VAL A 139 10.27 -15.11 -15.96
C VAL A 139 9.92 -14.20 -17.14
#